data_AF-A0A7J5X2K5-F1
#
_entry.id   AF-A0A7J5X2K5-F1
#
_cell.length_a   1.000
_cell.length_b   1.000
_cell.length_c   1.000
_cell.angle_alpha   90.00
_cell.angle_beta   90.00
_cell.angle_gamma   90.00
#
_symmetry.space_group_name_H-M   'P 1'
#
loop_
_entity.id
_entity.type
_entity.pdbx_description
1 polymer ?
#
loop_
_entity_poly.entity_id
_entity_poly.type
_entity_poly.pdbx_seq_one_letter_code
_entity_poly.pdbx_strand_id
1 'polypeptide(L)'
;MNSSARRIADELAPGVWPGADPVSLREAARRARALAESVERVTDVVVSATAAYASPAIGGVAVEGEFGDALVDRLAQITGAGPQSLPHVAGRLRVMAASLETFADVVVETEQQMTTIALVADRDRSRAEVFAEVGDDSWRVSASSAGRLALTAAGDDYTQRSEEAGQSAGGAPPAATSGMMPFAPMGALGGAGALGAGLGAAGLGAAIGAAGSRTDRDTTGGDLTWLRRRAENLQASVPPAIAGWFRTSVGVGVGARGRRVVVVGTNDPQPYQRAGLELADDEALTANGRAPELAIVEHMTASGITPTAIAAATPMESATLSALRAADIVAVGPGSRP
;
A
#
# COMPACT_ATOMS: atom_id res chain seq x y z
N MET A 1 -27.27 10.89 -17.99
CA MET A 1 -26.66 11.91 -18.88
C MET A 1 -25.16 11.69 -19.07
N ASN A 2 -24.39 11.26 -18.06
CA ASN A 2 -22.94 11.04 -18.16
C ASN A 2 -22.48 9.94 -19.14
N SER A 3 -23.32 8.96 -19.48
CA SER A 3 -22.93 7.86 -20.38
C SER A 3 -22.59 8.33 -21.80
N SER A 4 -23.24 9.38 -22.30
CA SER A 4 -22.95 9.91 -23.63
C SER A 4 -21.64 10.69 -23.66
N ALA A 5 -21.39 11.51 -22.64
CA ALA A 5 -20.17 12.32 -22.55
C ALA A 5 -18.92 11.44 -22.36
N ARG A 6 -19.02 10.40 -21.52
CA ARG A 6 -17.94 9.43 -21.36
C ARG A 6 -17.58 8.71 -22.65
N ARG A 7 -18.60 8.27 -23.42
CA ARG A 7 -18.37 7.65 -24.73
C ARG A 7 -17.65 8.61 -25.69
N ILE A 8 -18.07 9.87 -25.77
CA ILE A 8 -17.43 10.88 -26.60
C ILE A 8 -15.97 11.10 -26.17
N ALA A 9 -15.71 11.13 -24.86
CA ALA A 9 -14.37 11.25 -24.32
C ALA A 9 -13.51 10.03 -24.66
N ASP A 10 -14.02 8.80 -24.50
CA ASP A 10 -13.32 7.57 -24.84
C ASP A 10 -13.00 7.47 -26.34
N GLU A 11 -13.88 7.97 -27.22
CA GLU A 11 -13.65 8.03 -28.66
C GLU A 11 -12.54 9.05 -29.05
N LEU A 12 -12.45 10.18 -28.34
CA LEU A 12 -11.49 11.26 -28.64
C LEU A 12 -10.14 11.07 -27.94
N ALA A 13 -10.14 10.61 -26.70
CA ALA A 13 -8.99 10.46 -25.82
C ALA A 13 -9.18 9.22 -24.93
N PRO A 14 -8.85 8.01 -25.43
CA PRO A 14 -9.03 6.78 -24.66
C PRO A 14 -8.24 6.79 -23.35
N GLY A 15 -8.88 6.37 -22.26
CA GLY A 15 -8.22 6.13 -20.97
C GLY A 15 -7.99 7.35 -20.08
N VAL A 16 -8.44 8.55 -20.48
CA VAL A 16 -8.32 9.76 -19.65
C VAL A 16 -9.47 9.92 -18.64
N TRP A 17 -10.59 9.22 -18.83
CA TRP A 17 -11.75 9.36 -17.95
C TRP A 17 -11.48 8.79 -16.55
N PRO A 18 -11.89 9.47 -15.45
CA PRO A 18 -11.72 8.96 -14.10
C PRO A 18 -12.34 7.57 -13.89
N GLY A 19 -11.54 6.61 -13.43
CA GLY A 19 -11.98 5.25 -13.16
C GLY A 19 -12.48 5.00 -11.72
N ALA A 20 -12.21 5.93 -10.81
CA ALA A 20 -12.53 5.76 -9.39
C ALA A 20 -14.01 6.04 -9.11
N ASP A 21 -14.62 5.27 -8.19
CA ASP A 21 -15.99 5.50 -7.75
C ASP A 21 -16.03 6.45 -6.54
N PRO A 22 -16.52 7.70 -6.71
CA PRO A 22 -16.56 8.68 -5.64
C PRO A 22 -17.54 8.31 -4.52
N VAL A 23 -18.53 7.44 -4.75
CA VAL A 23 -19.44 6.98 -3.71
C VAL A 23 -18.72 6.01 -2.77
N SER A 24 -18.04 5.02 -3.34
CA SER A 24 -17.23 4.06 -2.58
C SER A 24 -16.11 4.74 -1.79
N LEU A 25 -15.45 5.76 -2.36
CA LEU A 25 -14.43 6.56 -1.65
C LEU A 25 -15.00 7.28 -0.43
N ARG A 26 -16.16 7.96 -0.58
CA ARG A 26 -16.83 8.63 0.54
C ARG A 26 -17.35 7.66 1.58
N GLU A 27 -17.72 6.44 1.20
CA GLU A 27 -18.10 5.40 2.15
C GLU A 27 -16.88 4.89 2.95
N ALA A 28 -15.74 4.67 2.28
CA ALA A 28 -14.50 4.31 2.94
C ALA A 28 -14.03 5.40 3.92
N ALA A 29 -14.13 6.68 3.54
CA ALA A 29 -13.85 7.81 4.42
C ALA A 29 -14.74 7.81 5.69
N ARG A 30 -16.05 7.57 5.52
CA ARG A 30 -16.99 7.45 6.65
C ARG A 30 -16.62 6.30 7.59
N ARG A 31 -16.26 5.13 7.05
CA ARG A 31 -15.81 3.98 7.85
C ARG A 31 -14.52 4.29 8.62
N ALA A 32 -13.57 4.99 7.99
CA ALA A 32 -12.33 5.41 8.64
C ALA A 32 -12.57 6.38 9.81
N ARG A 33 -13.49 7.35 9.66
CA ARG A 33 -13.88 8.24 10.78
C ARG A 33 -14.56 7.50 11.91
N ALA A 34 -15.50 6.63 11.59
CA ALA A 34 -16.19 5.82 12.60
C ALA A 34 -15.20 4.95 13.41
N LEU A 35 -14.17 4.42 12.74
CA LEU A 35 -13.11 3.68 13.41
C LEU A 35 -12.26 4.60 14.30
N ALA A 36 -11.90 5.80 13.83
CA ALA A 36 -11.17 6.79 14.64
C ALA A 36 -11.94 7.16 15.92
N GLU A 37 -13.24 7.43 15.81
CA GLU A 37 -14.13 7.70 16.96
C GLU A 37 -14.20 6.51 17.92
N SER A 38 -14.22 5.27 17.39
CA SER A 38 -14.18 4.08 18.23
C SER A 38 -12.87 3.94 19.00
N VAL A 39 -11.73 4.25 18.36
CA VAL A 39 -10.41 4.23 18.99
C VAL A 39 -10.31 5.27 20.11
N GLU A 40 -10.90 6.45 19.92
CA GLU A 40 -10.95 7.48 20.97
C GLU A 40 -11.80 7.07 22.15
N ARG A 41 -12.99 6.49 21.91
CA ARG A 41 -13.81 5.95 23.01
C ARG A 41 -13.05 4.91 23.83
N VAL A 42 -12.27 4.05 23.16
CA VAL A 42 -11.39 3.09 23.86
C VAL A 42 -10.29 3.81 24.63
N THR A 43 -9.71 4.85 24.04
CA THR A 43 -8.68 5.68 24.70
C THR A 43 -9.25 6.29 25.99
N ASP A 44 -10.44 6.88 25.95
CA ASP A 44 -11.11 7.48 27.12
C ASP A 44 -11.35 6.44 28.23
N VAL A 45 -11.79 5.23 27.87
CA VAL A 45 -11.97 4.12 28.82
C VAL A 45 -10.63 3.73 29.45
N VAL A 46 -9.55 3.64 28.66
CA VAL A 46 -8.23 3.29 29.18
C VAL A 46 -7.67 4.41 30.07
N VAL A 47 -7.84 5.68 29.71
CA VAL A 47 -7.44 6.82 30.55
C VAL A 47 -8.21 6.80 31.87
N SER A 48 -9.53 6.59 31.83
CA SER A 48 -10.36 6.49 33.03
C SER A 48 -9.96 5.32 33.92
N ALA A 49 -9.71 4.14 33.35
CA ALA A 49 -9.22 2.98 34.08
C ALA A 49 -7.84 3.24 34.72
N THR A 50 -6.93 3.86 33.97
CA THR A 50 -5.58 4.24 34.46
C THR A 50 -5.69 5.17 35.67
N ALA A 51 -6.58 6.16 35.63
CA ALA A 51 -6.81 7.06 36.75
C ALA A 51 -7.38 6.35 37.99
N ALA A 52 -8.26 5.36 37.79
CA ALA A 52 -8.81 4.56 38.89
C ALA A 52 -7.77 3.65 39.56
N TYR A 53 -6.80 3.15 38.81
CA TYR A 53 -5.67 2.37 39.35
C TYR A 53 -4.61 3.26 40.02
N ALA A 54 -4.41 4.48 39.53
CA ALA A 54 -3.40 5.41 40.04
C ALA A 54 -3.82 6.17 41.30
N SER A 55 -5.10 6.19 41.68
CA SER A 55 -5.58 6.96 42.84
C SER A 55 -6.58 6.18 43.72
N PRO A 56 -6.29 6.00 45.03
CA PRO A 56 -7.25 5.44 45.99
C PRO A 56 -8.51 6.30 46.18
N ALA A 57 -8.47 7.58 45.79
CA ALA A 57 -9.52 8.56 46.07
C ALA A 57 -10.74 8.46 45.12
N ILE A 58 -10.63 7.74 44.00
CA ILE A 58 -11.68 7.64 42.96
C ILE A 58 -12.52 6.35 43.14
N GLY A 59 -12.40 5.66 44.29
CA GLY A 59 -13.22 4.48 44.62
C GLY A 59 -12.75 3.17 43.98
N GLY A 60 -11.55 3.15 43.41
CA GLY A 60 -10.87 1.94 42.92
C GLY A 60 -10.00 1.27 43.99
N VAL A 61 -9.83 -0.04 43.89
CA VAL A 61 -8.81 -0.78 44.67
C VAL A 61 -7.45 -0.35 44.15
N ALA A 62 -6.79 0.60 44.82
CA ALA A 62 -5.43 0.96 44.50
C ALA A 62 -4.57 -0.31 44.57
N VAL A 63 -3.98 -0.67 43.44
CA VAL A 63 -3.06 -1.81 43.39
C VAL A 63 -1.71 -1.27 43.86
N GLU A 64 -1.49 -1.29 45.17
CA GLU A 64 -0.24 -0.81 45.75
C GLU A 64 0.92 -1.77 45.41
N GLY A 65 2.08 -1.21 45.05
CA GLY A 65 3.32 -1.94 44.79
C GLY A 65 3.74 -1.98 43.30
N GLU A 66 4.90 -2.58 43.05
CA GLU A 66 5.62 -2.60 41.75
C GLU A 66 4.73 -3.05 40.56
N PHE A 67 3.78 -3.96 40.79
CA PHE A 67 2.85 -4.41 39.77
C PHE A 67 1.84 -3.33 39.36
N GLY A 68 1.33 -2.55 40.32
CA GLY A 68 0.39 -1.45 40.04
C GLY A 68 1.06 -0.32 39.27
N ASP A 69 2.28 0.04 39.67
CA ASP A 69 3.10 1.04 38.97
C ASP A 69 3.39 0.59 37.53
N ALA A 70 3.81 -0.66 37.34
CA ALA A 70 4.05 -1.22 36.00
C ALA A 70 2.80 -1.27 35.12
N LEU A 71 1.62 -1.52 35.71
CA LEU A 71 0.34 -1.51 35.00
C LEU A 71 -0.04 -0.08 34.55
N VAL A 72 0.06 0.90 35.45
CA VAL A 72 -0.22 2.32 35.16
C VAL A 72 0.73 2.84 34.09
N ASP A 73 2.03 2.56 34.19
CA ASP A 73 3.02 2.94 33.18
C ASP A 73 2.72 2.33 31.81
N ARG A 74 2.31 1.05 31.78
CA ARG A 74 1.97 0.38 30.52
C ARG A 74 0.71 0.96 29.87
N LEU A 75 -0.31 1.28 30.66
CA LEU A 75 -1.53 1.91 30.15
C LEU A 75 -1.26 3.34 29.67
N ALA A 76 -0.46 4.11 30.41
CA ALA A 76 0.00 5.43 30.01
C ALA A 76 0.80 5.40 28.70
N GLN A 77 1.58 4.34 28.46
CA GLN A 77 2.28 4.15 27.18
C GLN A 77 1.31 3.95 26.00
N ILE A 78 0.19 3.24 26.20
CA ILE A 78 -0.82 2.96 25.16
C ILE A 78 -1.64 4.22 24.83
N THR A 79 -1.91 5.07 25.83
CA THR A 79 -2.65 6.33 25.67
C THR A 79 -1.76 7.55 25.47
N GLY A 80 -0.43 7.37 25.41
CA GLY A 80 0.54 8.45 25.30
C GLY A 80 0.63 9.09 23.90
N ALA A 81 1.71 9.79 23.64
CA ALA A 81 1.95 10.50 22.36
C ALA A 81 2.78 9.70 21.34
N GLY A 82 3.03 8.41 21.60
CA GLY A 82 3.87 7.57 20.74
C GLY A 82 3.21 7.21 19.41
N PRO A 83 3.99 6.80 18.39
CA PRO A 83 3.47 6.44 17.06
C PRO A 83 2.56 5.20 17.05
N GLN A 84 2.57 4.42 18.14
CA GLN A 84 1.68 3.27 18.35
C GLN A 84 0.56 3.54 19.35
N SER A 85 0.44 4.79 19.82
CA SER A 85 -0.61 5.13 20.79
C SER A 85 -1.97 5.22 20.12
N LEU A 86 -3.01 4.92 20.88
CA LEU A 86 -4.39 4.99 20.39
C LEU A 86 -4.75 6.39 19.84
N PRO A 87 -4.39 7.51 20.50
CA PRO A 87 -4.58 8.85 19.92
C PRO A 87 -3.90 9.04 18.56
N HIS A 88 -2.67 8.54 18.39
CA HIS A 88 -1.95 8.66 17.13
C HIS A 88 -2.63 7.87 16.01
N VAL A 89 -3.09 6.65 16.31
CA VAL A 89 -3.85 5.81 15.38
C VAL A 89 -5.15 6.49 14.97
N ALA A 90 -5.91 7.04 15.92
CA ALA A 90 -7.13 7.80 15.62
C ALA A 90 -6.83 9.02 14.74
N GLY A 91 -5.74 9.74 15.01
CA GLY A 91 -5.25 10.84 14.16
C GLY A 91 -4.98 10.40 12.72
N ARG A 92 -4.25 9.30 12.51
CA ARG A 92 -3.96 8.77 11.17
C ARG A 92 -5.22 8.34 10.41
N LEU A 93 -6.18 7.73 11.10
CA LEU A 93 -7.46 7.34 10.49
C LEU A 93 -8.27 8.54 10.01
N ARG A 94 -8.22 9.68 10.72
CA ARG A 94 -8.85 10.92 10.27
C ARG A 94 -8.18 11.52 9.06
N VAL A 95 -6.85 11.54 9.06
CA VAL A 95 -6.06 12.04 7.93
C VAL A 95 -6.37 11.20 6.68
N MET A 96 -6.45 9.87 6.82
CA MET A 96 -6.88 8.97 5.74
C MET A 96 -8.32 9.25 5.29
N ALA A 97 -9.24 9.48 6.22
CA ALA A 97 -10.62 9.81 5.86
C ALA A 97 -10.71 11.13 5.06
N ALA A 98 -9.94 12.14 5.46
CA ALA A 98 -9.88 13.43 4.77
C ALA A 98 -9.32 13.28 3.36
N SER A 99 -8.24 12.51 3.17
CA SER A 99 -7.66 12.32 1.84
C SER A 99 -8.57 11.55 0.88
N LEU A 100 -9.31 10.56 1.39
CA LEU A 100 -10.31 9.84 0.59
C LEU A 100 -11.45 10.76 0.14
N GLU A 101 -11.84 11.74 0.96
CA GLU A 101 -12.84 12.74 0.55
C GLU A 101 -12.29 13.73 -0.45
N THR A 102 -11.10 14.27 -0.22
CA THR A 102 -10.43 15.16 -1.18
C THR A 102 -10.29 14.47 -2.54
N PHE A 103 -9.89 13.21 -2.56
CA PHE A 103 -9.80 12.44 -3.80
C PHE A 103 -11.17 12.21 -4.45
N ALA A 104 -12.22 11.92 -3.67
CA ALA A 104 -13.58 11.81 -4.20
C ALA A 104 -14.09 13.13 -4.81
N ASP A 105 -13.70 14.27 -4.24
CA ASP A 105 -14.06 15.59 -4.77
C ASP A 105 -13.30 15.90 -6.06
N VAL A 106 -12.00 15.60 -6.13
CA VAL A 106 -11.20 15.70 -7.37
C VAL A 106 -11.82 14.87 -8.49
N VAL A 107 -12.22 13.61 -8.21
CA VAL A 107 -12.89 12.76 -9.20
C VAL A 107 -14.18 13.40 -9.71
N VAL A 108 -15.05 13.88 -8.82
CA VAL A 108 -16.33 14.49 -9.21
C VAL A 108 -16.12 15.77 -10.02
N GLU A 109 -15.18 16.62 -9.61
CA GLU A 109 -14.85 17.86 -10.32
C GLU A 109 -14.32 17.57 -11.73
N THR A 110 -13.39 16.61 -11.85
CA THR A 110 -12.87 16.18 -13.15
C THR A 110 -13.96 15.58 -14.04
N GLU A 111 -14.86 14.74 -13.51
CA GLU A 111 -15.97 14.20 -14.30
C GLU A 111 -16.90 15.29 -14.84
N GLN A 112 -17.17 16.34 -14.05
CA GLN A 112 -17.96 17.49 -14.48
C GLN A 112 -17.24 18.31 -15.56
N GLN A 113 -15.95 18.56 -15.38
CA GLN A 113 -15.10 19.26 -16.35
C GLN A 113 -15.01 18.50 -17.67
N MET A 114 -14.68 17.20 -17.62
CA MET A 114 -14.59 16.35 -18.81
C MET A 114 -15.93 16.17 -19.52
N THR A 115 -17.04 16.12 -18.77
CA THR A 115 -18.39 16.12 -19.36
C THR A 115 -18.61 17.39 -20.19
N THR A 116 -18.23 18.55 -19.65
CA THR A 116 -18.37 19.84 -20.36
C THR A 116 -17.49 19.86 -21.61
N ILE A 117 -16.22 19.45 -21.50
CA ILE A 117 -15.29 19.39 -22.64
C ILE A 117 -15.82 18.44 -23.73
N ALA A 118 -16.29 17.24 -23.35
CA ALA A 118 -16.82 16.26 -24.29
C ALA A 118 -18.06 16.79 -25.05
N LEU A 119 -18.98 17.47 -24.36
CA LEU A 119 -20.16 18.06 -25.00
C LEU A 119 -19.82 19.22 -25.95
N VAL A 120 -18.82 20.04 -25.59
CA VAL A 120 -18.31 21.10 -26.48
C VAL A 120 -17.63 20.50 -27.71
N ALA A 121 -16.81 19.46 -27.53
CA ALA A 121 -16.16 18.76 -28.63
C ALA A 121 -17.18 18.09 -29.57
N ASP A 122 -18.26 17.53 -29.03
CA ASP A 122 -19.34 16.95 -29.84
C ASP A 122 -20.08 18.01 -30.68
N ARG A 123 -20.43 19.14 -30.05
CA ARG A 123 -21.01 20.29 -30.75
C ARG A 123 -20.10 20.80 -31.87
N ASP A 124 -18.80 20.92 -31.59
CA ASP A 124 -17.83 21.45 -32.56
C ASP A 124 -17.58 20.45 -33.70
N ARG A 125 -17.65 19.13 -33.41
CA ARG A 125 -17.66 18.07 -34.43
C ARG A 125 -18.88 18.18 -35.34
N SER A 126 -20.09 18.32 -34.79
CA SER A 126 -21.31 18.50 -35.59
C SER A 126 -21.26 19.76 -36.45
N ARG A 127 -20.66 20.85 -35.95
CA ARG A 127 -20.44 22.08 -36.76
C ARG A 127 -19.43 21.83 -37.88
N ALA A 128 -18.34 21.12 -37.61
CA ALA A 128 -17.35 20.79 -38.60
C ALA A 128 -17.90 19.88 -39.71
N GLU A 129 -18.85 18.99 -39.40
CA GLU A 129 -19.55 18.20 -40.41
C GLU A 129 -20.35 19.08 -41.39
N VAL A 130 -21.00 20.14 -40.91
CA VAL A 130 -21.71 21.10 -41.78
C VAL A 130 -20.73 21.84 -42.71
N PHE A 131 -19.56 22.25 -42.21
CA PHE A 131 -18.55 22.93 -43.05
C PHE A 131 -17.88 21.99 -44.05
N ALA A 132 -17.72 20.72 -43.70
CA ALA A 132 -17.19 19.72 -44.61
C ALA A 132 -18.12 19.45 -45.80
N GLU A 133 -19.45 19.50 -45.61
CA GLU A 133 -20.43 19.44 -46.72
C GLU A 133 -20.28 20.61 -47.71
N VAL A 134 -19.72 21.75 -47.26
CA VAL A 134 -19.41 22.91 -48.09
C VAL A 134 -18.01 22.79 -48.73
N GLY A 135 -17.29 21.70 -48.46
CA GLY A 135 -16.00 21.36 -49.07
C GLY A 135 -14.76 21.71 -48.24
N ASP A 136 -14.92 22.10 -46.96
CA ASP A 136 -13.80 22.43 -46.07
C ASP A 136 -13.65 21.39 -44.95
N ASP A 137 -12.90 20.32 -45.23
CA ASP A 137 -12.61 19.24 -44.27
C ASP A 137 -11.63 19.65 -43.14
N SER A 138 -10.98 20.82 -43.25
CA SER A 138 -10.00 21.26 -42.25
C SER A 138 -10.62 21.46 -40.86
N TRP A 139 -11.90 21.81 -40.82
CA TRP A 139 -12.68 21.99 -39.59
C TRP A 139 -12.87 20.69 -38.79
N ARG A 140 -12.97 19.52 -39.47
CA ARG A 140 -13.14 18.22 -38.80
C ARG A 140 -11.89 17.85 -38.01
N VAL A 141 -10.72 18.06 -38.61
CA VAL A 141 -9.42 17.82 -37.99
C VAL A 141 -9.20 18.79 -36.82
N SER A 142 -9.52 20.07 -37.02
CA SER A 142 -9.39 21.09 -35.97
C SER A 142 -10.27 20.79 -34.76
N ALA A 143 -11.56 20.48 -34.96
CA ALA A 143 -12.49 20.17 -33.87
C ALA A 143 -12.08 18.91 -33.09
N SER A 144 -11.71 17.84 -33.80
CA SER A 144 -11.26 16.59 -33.17
C SER A 144 -9.96 16.77 -32.38
N SER A 145 -8.98 17.49 -32.94
CA SER A 145 -7.70 17.74 -32.28
C SER A 145 -7.85 18.63 -31.03
N ALA A 146 -8.67 19.69 -31.09
CA ALA A 146 -8.94 20.56 -29.96
C ALA A 146 -9.65 19.81 -28.81
N GLY A 147 -10.66 19.01 -29.13
CA GLY A 147 -11.36 18.16 -28.15
C GLY A 147 -10.42 17.16 -27.48
N ARG A 148 -9.57 16.48 -28.25
CA ARG A 148 -8.58 15.53 -27.72
C ARG A 148 -7.58 16.23 -26.80
N LEU A 149 -7.00 17.35 -27.22
CA LEU A 149 -6.02 18.10 -26.41
C LEU A 149 -6.63 18.58 -25.08
N ALA A 150 -7.86 19.10 -25.11
CA ALA A 150 -8.55 19.54 -23.90
C ALA A 150 -8.85 18.38 -22.94
N LEU A 151 -9.26 17.22 -23.46
CA LEU A 151 -9.50 16.02 -22.65
C LEU A 151 -8.20 15.46 -22.06
N THR A 152 -7.12 15.43 -22.83
CA THR A 152 -5.80 15.01 -22.32
C THR A 152 -5.31 15.96 -21.23
N ALA A 153 -5.40 17.28 -21.44
CA ALA A 153 -5.00 18.26 -20.43
C ALA A 153 -5.81 18.12 -19.13
N ALA A 154 -7.13 17.86 -19.22
CA ALA A 154 -7.96 17.58 -18.05
C ALA A 154 -7.59 16.25 -17.36
N GLY A 155 -7.13 15.25 -18.12
CA GLY A 155 -6.64 13.97 -17.59
C GLY A 155 -5.29 14.12 -16.87
N ASP A 156 -4.39 14.93 -17.41
CA ASP A 156 -3.11 15.24 -16.79
C ASP A 156 -3.31 16.02 -15.47
N ASP A 157 -4.20 17.03 -15.48
CA ASP A 157 -4.58 17.79 -14.29
C ASP A 157 -5.25 16.90 -13.22
N TYR A 158 -6.13 15.98 -13.64
CA TYR A 158 -6.68 14.97 -12.75
C TYR A 158 -5.59 14.10 -12.11
N THR A 159 -4.61 13.65 -12.89
CA THR A 159 -3.49 12.84 -12.38
C THR A 159 -2.73 13.63 -11.33
N GLN A 160 -2.35 14.88 -11.62
CA GLN A 160 -1.65 15.75 -10.67
C GLN A 160 -2.46 16.01 -9.38
N ARG A 161 -3.74 16.41 -9.50
CA ARG A 161 -4.59 16.67 -8.32
C ARG A 161 -4.87 15.42 -7.50
N SER A 162 -4.96 14.26 -8.16
CA SER A 162 -5.06 12.96 -7.47
C SER A 162 -3.79 12.64 -6.69
N GLU A 163 -2.63 13.02 -7.24
CA GLU A 163 -1.34 12.86 -6.56
C GLU A 163 -1.26 13.73 -5.30
N GLU A 164 -1.65 15.01 -5.41
CA GLU A 164 -1.69 15.96 -4.32
C GLU A 164 -2.70 15.55 -3.21
N ALA A 165 -3.86 15.02 -3.60
CA ALA A 165 -4.87 14.50 -2.67
C ALA A 165 -4.36 13.28 -1.88
N GLY A 166 -3.51 12.44 -2.49
CA GLY A 166 -2.82 11.38 -1.79
C GLY A 166 -1.78 11.92 -0.81
N GLN A 167 -0.90 12.80 -1.27
CA GLN A 167 0.23 13.34 -0.49
C GLN A 167 -0.20 14.16 0.73
N SER A 168 -1.33 14.88 0.66
CA SER A 168 -1.90 15.62 1.79
C SER A 168 -2.37 14.71 2.95
N ALA A 169 -2.41 13.40 2.74
CA ALA A 169 -2.62 12.38 3.78
C ALA A 169 -1.34 11.94 4.51
N GLY A 170 -0.16 12.45 4.13
CA GLY A 170 1.13 11.96 4.63
C GLY A 170 1.53 10.59 4.06
N GLY A 171 1.02 10.22 2.87
CA GLY A 171 1.38 8.99 2.15
C GLY A 171 1.14 9.11 0.65
N ALA A 172 1.90 8.37 -0.18
CA ALA A 172 1.84 8.53 -1.63
C ALA A 172 0.48 8.14 -2.24
N PRO A 173 0.13 8.72 -3.39
CA PRO A 173 -1.21 8.67 -3.96
C PRO A 173 -1.61 7.34 -4.60
N PRO A 174 -2.93 7.05 -4.70
CA PRO A 174 -3.40 5.97 -5.55
C PRO A 174 -3.20 6.37 -7.02
N ALA A 175 -2.35 5.63 -7.75
CA ALA A 175 -2.07 5.85 -9.15
C ALA A 175 -3.36 5.76 -9.98
N ALA A 176 -3.79 6.91 -10.48
CA ALA A 176 -5.05 7.06 -11.19
C ALA A 176 -4.83 7.27 -12.70
N THR A 177 -4.21 6.31 -13.39
CA THR A 177 -4.52 6.01 -14.81
C THR A 177 -3.94 4.66 -15.19
N SER A 178 -4.80 3.72 -15.56
CA SER A 178 -4.41 2.52 -16.30
C SER A 178 -4.16 2.88 -17.75
N GLY A 179 -2.89 3.04 -18.12
CA GLY A 179 -2.45 3.00 -19.51
C GLY A 179 -1.85 4.27 -20.08
N MET A 180 -0.66 4.67 -19.62
CA MET A 180 0.32 5.39 -20.45
C MET A 180 1.71 5.16 -19.84
N MET A 181 2.64 4.63 -20.65
CA MET A 181 4.05 4.52 -20.28
C MET A 181 4.63 5.94 -20.24
N PRO A 182 5.19 6.42 -19.11
CA PRO A 182 5.88 7.69 -19.11
C PRO A 182 7.21 7.52 -19.84
N PHE A 183 7.32 8.12 -21.03
CA PHE A 183 8.61 8.46 -21.61
C PHE A 183 9.24 9.56 -20.73
N ALA A 184 10.11 9.17 -19.79
CA ALA A 184 10.93 10.12 -19.05
C ALA A 184 12.11 10.58 -19.94
N PRO A 185 12.33 11.89 -20.13
CA PRO A 185 13.55 12.39 -20.73
C PRO A 185 14.71 12.25 -19.74
N MET A 186 15.87 11.90 -20.29
CA MET A 186 17.10 11.67 -19.55
C MET A 186 17.63 12.99 -18.97
N GLY A 187 17.84 13.04 -17.64
CA GLY A 187 18.79 13.94 -16.99
C GLY A 187 18.21 14.91 -15.95
N ALA A 188 18.28 14.53 -14.67
CA ALA A 188 18.82 15.36 -13.58
C ALA A 188 18.81 14.56 -12.27
N LEU A 189 19.97 14.58 -11.62
CA LEU A 189 20.31 13.93 -10.35
C LEU A 189 19.42 14.36 -9.16
N GLY A 190 19.13 13.40 -8.28
CA GLY A 190 19.39 13.57 -6.85
C GLY A 190 18.19 13.67 -5.91
N GLY A 191 17.97 12.59 -5.15
CA GLY A 191 17.75 12.68 -3.70
C GLY A 191 16.31 12.72 -3.19
N ALA A 192 16.01 11.71 -2.36
CA ALA A 192 14.92 11.62 -1.38
C ALA A 192 13.49 11.57 -1.96
N GLY A 193 12.68 10.56 -1.70
CA GLY A 193 12.75 9.54 -0.68
C GLY A 193 11.36 9.32 -0.10
N ALA A 194 10.86 8.10 -0.26
CA ALA A 194 10.04 7.38 0.71
C ALA A 194 8.52 7.66 0.76
N LEU A 195 7.80 6.53 0.60
CA LEU A 195 6.52 6.15 1.21
C LEU A 195 5.24 6.34 0.39
N GLY A 196 5.14 5.52 -0.65
CA GLY A 196 3.86 4.94 -1.09
C GLY A 196 3.84 3.45 -0.85
N ALA A 197 3.05 3.00 0.14
CA ALA A 197 2.26 1.77 0.10
C ALA A 197 1.69 1.45 1.49
N GLY A 198 0.38 1.21 1.54
CA GLY A 198 -0.17 0.25 2.49
C GLY A 198 -1.13 0.82 3.53
N LEU A 199 -2.37 1.10 3.12
CA LEU A 199 -3.51 0.89 4.01
C LEU A 199 -4.58 0.11 3.25
N GLY A 200 -4.44 -1.21 3.31
CA GLY A 200 -5.41 -2.18 2.82
C GLY A 200 -5.09 -3.56 3.38
N ALA A 201 -5.98 -4.04 4.25
CA ALA A 201 -6.06 -5.39 4.80
C ALA A 201 -5.07 -5.78 5.91
N ALA A 202 -5.29 -5.27 7.12
CA ALA A 202 -4.97 -6.05 8.32
C ALA A 202 -6.07 -5.87 9.38
N GLY A 203 -6.96 -6.86 9.44
CA GLY A 203 -7.57 -7.32 10.68
C GLY A 203 -9.00 -6.86 10.97
N LEU A 204 -9.97 -7.72 10.67
CA LEU A 204 -10.93 -8.16 11.70
C LEU A 204 -11.56 -9.51 11.31
N GLY A 205 -11.38 -10.52 12.17
CA GLY A 205 -11.87 -11.90 12.04
C GLY A 205 -10.75 -12.86 11.63
N ALA A 206 -10.32 -13.87 12.40
CA ALA A 206 -10.99 -14.60 13.46
C ALA A 206 -10.00 -15.10 14.51
N ALA A 207 -10.49 -15.19 15.74
CA ALA A 207 -9.87 -16.00 16.78
C ALA A 207 -10.34 -17.47 16.66
N ILE A 208 -9.50 -18.38 17.17
CA ILE A 208 -9.76 -19.74 17.69
C ILE A 208 -9.41 -20.95 16.79
N GLY A 209 -8.53 -21.82 17.33
CA GLY A 209 -8.49 -23.29 17.11
C GLY A 209 -7.24 -23.80 16.37
N ALA A 210 -6.10 -24.09 17.02
CA ALA A 210 -5.74 -25.32 17.75
C ALA A 210 -5.03 -26.41 16.90
N ALA A 211 -3.86 -26.80 17.43
CA ALA A 211 -3.13 -28.08 17.28
C ALA A 211 -2.55 -28.48 15.89
N GLY A 212 -1.22 -28.33 15.78
CA GLY A 212 -0.40 -28.96 14.74
C GLY A 212 1.10 -28.78 15.00
N SER A 213 1.70 -29.73 15.73
CA SER A 213 3.14 -29.98 15.93
C SER A 213 4.04 -28.81 16.40
N ARG A 214 4.09 -28.64 17.74
CA ARG A 214 5.22 -28.05 18.47
C ARG A 214 6.28 -29.12 18.71
N THR A 215 7.24 -29.28 17.81
CA THR A 215 8.54 -29.91 18.08
C THR A 215 9.39 -29.75 16.82
N ASP A 216 10.21 -28.68 16.76
CA ASP A 216 11.58 -28.61 16.15
C ASP A 216 12.09 -27.19 15.82
N ARG A 217 11.33 -26.12 16.10
CA ARG A 217 11.61 -24.77 15.56
C ARG A 217 12.45 -23.84 16.46
N ASP A 218 13.14 -24.35 17.48
CA ASP A 218 13.86 -23.54 18.48
C ASP A 218 15.40 -23.60 18.39
N THR A 219 15.96 -23.88 17.22
CA THR A 219 17.42 -23.70 17.00
C THR A 219 17.69 -22.88 15.75
N THR A 220 18.57 -21.88 15.87
CA THR A 220 18.98 -20.97 14.78
C THR A 220 19.46 -21.73 13.53
N GLY A 221 20.00 -22.96 13.69
CA GLY A 221 20.39 -23.83 12.57
C GLY A 221 19.22 -24.60 11.90
N GLY A 222 18.17 -24.93 12.64
CA GLY A 222 16.94 -25.52 12.09
C GLY A 222 16.15 -24.52 11.24
N ASP A 223 16.17 -23.25 11.63
CA ASP A 223 15.52 -22.16 10.90
C ASP A 223 16.14 -21.89 9.52
N LEU A 224 17.47 -21.96 9.38
CA LEU A 224 18.15 -21.75 8.09
C LEU A 224 17.86 -22.88 7.10
N THR A 225 17.80 -24.13 7.57
CA THR A 225 17.49 -25.30 6.74
C THR A 225 16.03 -25.25 6.26
N TRP A 226 15.11 -24.84 7.13
CA TRP A 226 13.71 -24.63 6.78
C TRP A 226 13.56 -23.48 5.76
N LEU A 227 14.22 -22.34 6.01
CA LEU A 227 14.19 -21.15 5.14
C LEU A 227 14.60 -21.49 3.72
N ARG A 228 15.70 -22.23 3.58
CA ARG A 228 16.20 -22.68 2.28
C ARG A 228 15.18 -23.56 1.57
N ARG A 229 14.65 -24.59 2.24
CA ARG A 229 13.66 -25.49 1.66
C ARG A 229 12.40 -24.74 1.25
N ARG A 230 11.98 -23.74 2.04
CA ARG A 230 10.82 -22.92 1.73
C ARG A 230 11.04 -22.05 0.49
N ALA A 231 12.21 -21.41 0.37
CA ALA A 231 12.58 -20.64 -0.82
C ALA A 231 12.64 -21.54 -2.08
N GLU A 232 13.22 -22.73 -1.99
CA GLU A 232 13.27 -23.71 -3.08
C GLU A 232 11.86 -24.16 -3.51
N ASN A 233 10.98 -24.47 -2.56
CA ASN A 233 9.60 -24.87 -2.83
C ASN A 233 8.78 -23.75 -3.49
N LEU A 234 8.94 -22.50 -3.02
CA LEU A 234 8.26 -21.35 -3.63
C LEU A 234 8.73 -21.13 -5.06
N GLN A 235 10.03 -21.21 -5.32
CA GLN A 235 10.55 -21.09 -6.70
C GLN A 235 10.10 -22.24 -7.60
N ALA A 236 9.97 -23.46 -7.07
CA ALA A 236 9.48 -24.62 -7.84
C ALA A 236 7.97 -24.55 -8.16
N SER A 237 7.20 -23.80 -7.37
CA SER A 237 5.77 -23.57 -7.60
C SER A 237 5.48 -22.57 -8.73
N VAL A 238 6.51 -21.85 -9.20
CA VAL A 238 6.40 -20.83 -10.25
C VAL A 238 6.18 -21.50 -11.62
N PRO A 239 5.18 -21.05 -12.40
CA PRO A 239 4.96 -21.56 -13.75
C PRO A 239 6.21 -21.43 -14.65
N PRO A 240 6.55 -22.46 -15.47
CA PRO A 240 7.75 -22.45 -16.31
C PRO A 240 7.84 -21.25 -17.26
N ALA A 241 6.69 -20.70 -17.68
CA ALA A 241 6.60 -19.54 -18.55
C ALA A 241 7.22 -18.26 -17.96
N ILE A 242 7.32 -18.16 -16.63
CA ILE A 242 7.85 -16.98 -15.94
C ILE A 242 9.02 -17.27 -15.00
N ALA A 243 9.34 -18.55 -14.76
CA ALA A 243 10.43 -18.98 -13.88
C ALA A 243 11.81 -18.41 -14.25
N GLY A 244 12.02 -17.99 -15.51
CA GLY A 244 13.27 -17.38 -15.96
C GLY A 244 13.52 -15.94 -15.51
N TRP A 245 12.46 -15.20 -15.14
CA TRP A 245 12.58 -13.79 -14.73
C TRP A 245 11.92 -13.49 -13.38
N PHE A 246 11.02 -14.35 -12.90
CA PHE A 246 10.39 -14.22 -11.60
C PHE A 246 11.29 -14.82 -10.51
N ARG A 247 11.61 -14.00 -9.50
CA ARG A 247 12.50 -14.36 -8.40
C ARG A 247 11.75 -14.27 -7.08
N THR A 248 11.94 -15.28 -6.25
CA THR A 248 11.37 -15.34 -4.90
C THR A 248 12.47 -15.48 -3.85
N SER A 249 12.24 -14.87 -2.69
CA SER A 249 13.07 -15.06 -1.51
C SER A 249 12.17 -15.15 -0.27
N VAL A 250 12.71 -15.72 0.80
CA VAL A 250 12.01 -15.89 2.07
C VAL A 250 12.92 -15.37 3.16
N GLY A 251 12.41 -14.49 4.00
CA GLY A 251 13.10 -14.00 5.18
C GLY A 251 12.37 -14.39 6.44
N VAL A 252 13.16 -14.59 7.49
CA VAL A 252 12.68 -14.69 8.87
C VAL A 252 13.22 -13.51 9.65
N GLY A 253 12.35 -12.99 10.52
CA GLY A 253 12.71 -11.97 11.48
C GLY A 253 11.99 -12.19 12.81
N VAL A 254 12.35 -11.35 13.77
CA VAL A 254 11.78 -11.35 15.11
C VAL A 254 10.95 -10.08 15.28
N GLY A 255 9.64 -10.25 15.43
CA GLY A 255 8.71 -9.17 15.72
C GLY A 255 8.60 -8.87 17.22
N ALA A 256 7.71 -7.94 17.57
CA ALA A 256 7.43 -7.57 18.95
C ALA A 256 7.13 -8.81 19.82
N ARG A 257 7.70 -8.85 21.03
CA ARG A 257 7.60 -9.98 22.00
C ARG A 257 8.35 -11.25 21.59
N GLY A 258 9.35 -11.15 20.73
CA GLY A 258 10.18 -12.31 20.35
C GLY A 258 9.49 -13.27 19.37
N ARG A 259 8.38 -12.85 18.75
CA ARG A 259 7.62 -13.71 17.84
C ARG A 259 8.33 -13.81 16.49
N ARG A 260 8.54 -15.04 16.03
CA ARG A 260 9.03 -15.31 14.67
C ARG A 260 8.02 -14.83 13.63
N VAL A 261 8.49 -14.07 12.64
CA VAL A 261 7.69 -13.61 11.49
C VAL A 261 8.39 -14.06 10.21
N VAL A 262 7.62 -14.57 9.25
CA VAL A 262 8.10 -14.97 7.94
C VAL A 262 7.57 -14.00 6.90
N VAL A 263 8.45 -13.53 6.02
CA VAL A 263 8.08 -12.66 4.90
C VAL A 263 8.65 -13.24 3.61
N VAL A 264 7.80 -13.38 2.61
CA VAL A 264 8.15 -13.81 1.25
C VAL A 264 8.29 -12.57 0.38
N GLY A 265 9.47 -12.40 -0.22
CA GLY A 265 9.80 -11.34 -1.14
C GLY A 265 9.67 -11.81 -2.58
N THR A 266 9.19 -10.90 -3.44
CA THR A 266 9.17 -11.10 -4.90
C THR A 266 9.78 -9.90 -5.60
N ASN A 267 10.21 -10.08 -6.86
CA ASN A 267 10.74 -8.99 -7.68
C ASN A 267 9.64 -8.23 -8.44
N ASP A 268 8.37 -8.46 -8.10
CA ASP A 268 7.26 -7.73 -8.69
C ASP A 268 7.25 -6.26 -8.23
N PRO A 269 6.69 -5.33 -9.02
CA PRO A 269 6.55 -3.93 -8.64
C PRO A 269 5.60 -3.72 -7.44
N GLN A 270 4.71 -4.68 -7.17
CA GLN A 270 3.67 -4.61 -6.14
C GLN A 270 3.50 -5.99 -5.48
N PRO A 271 3.16 -6.05 -4.18
CA PRO A 271 2.98 -7.30 -3.44
C PRO A 271 1.67 -7.99 -3.84
N TYR A 272 1.69 -8.69 -4.97
CA TYR A 272 0.57 -9.47 -5.49
C TYR A 272 0.93 -10.96 -5.53
N GLN A 273 0.05 -11.81 -4.99
CA GLN A 273 0.23 -13.25 -5.03
C GLN A 273 -0.11 -13.78 -6.43
N ARG A 274 0.92 -14.17 -7.18
CA ARG A 274 0.75 -14.74 -8.53
C ARG A 274 0.13 -16.13 -8.46
N ALA A 275 -0.65 -16.46 -9.50
CA ALA A 275 -1.19 -17.80 -9.68
C ALA A 275 -0.06 -18.86 -9.71
N GLY A 276 -0.16 -19.86 -8.84
CA GLY A 276 0.87 -20.89 -8.62
C GLY A 276 1.75 -20.67 -7.38
N LEU A 277 1.82 -19.44 -6.85
CA LEU A 277 2.55 -19.15 -5.61
C LEU A 277 1.62 -19.37 -4.40
N GLU A 278 1.90 -20.37 -3.56
CA GLU A 278 1.13 -20.65 -2.34
C GLU A 278 1.89 -20.19 -1.09
N LEU A 279 1.31 -19.22 -0.38
CA LEU A 279 1.78 -18.73 0.92
C LEU A 279 1.13 -19.53 2.04
N ALA A 280 1.85 -19.74 3.14
CA ALA A 280 1.29 -20.32 4.35
C ALA A 280 0.54 -19.26 5.17
N ASP A 281 -0.38 -19.68 6.05
CA ASP A 281 -1.22 -18.79 6.86
C ASP A 281 -0.43 -17.85 7.80
N ASP A 282 0.85 -18.16 8.06
CA ASP A 282 1.77 -17.38 8.89
C ASP A 282 2.83 -16.59 8.10
N GLU A 283 2.68 -16.48 6.78
CA GLU A 283 3.61 -15.78 5.88
C GLU A 283 3.02 -14.49 5.32
N ALA A 284 3.83 -13.42 5.33
CA ALA A 284 3.49 -12.15 4.69
C ALA A 284 4.15 -12.02 3.31
N LEU A 285 3.51 -11.35 2.35
CA LEU A 285 4.06 -11.10 1.02
C LEU A 285 4.55 -9.66 0.86
N THR A 286 5.72 -9.47 0.26
CA THR A 286 6.27 -8.14 -0.07
C THR A 286 6.86 -8.10 -1.48
N ALA A 287 6.81 -6.92 -2.10
CA ALA A 287 7.45 -6.63 -3.38
C ALA A 287 7.60 -5.10 -3.55
N ASN A 288 8.67 -4.66 -4.19
CA ASN A 288 8.96 -3.24 -4.44
C ASN A 288 9.64 -2.99 -5.81
N GLY A 289 9.61 -3.97 -6.71
CA GLY A 289 10.26 -3.92 -8.03
C GLY A 289 11.79 -4.03 -8.01
N ARG A 290 12.41 -4.24 -6.83
CA ARG A 290 13.85 -4.41 -6.67
C ARG A 290 14.18 -5.89 -6.39
N ALA A 291 15.39 -6.14 -5.90
CA ALA A 291 15.80 -7.46 -5.44
C ALA A 291 14.85 -7.95 -4.32
N PRO A 292 14.27 -9.17 -4.42
CA PRO A 292 13.32 -9.72 -3.45
C PRO A 292 13.82 -9.65 -2.00
N GLU A 293 15.11 -9.87 -1.79
CA GLU A 293 15.76 -9.85 -0.48
C GLU A 293 15.73 -8.46 0.15
N LEU A 294 15.95 -7.41 -0.65
CA LEU A 294 15.91 -6.03 -0.16
C LEU A 294 14.48 -5.59 0.15
N ALA A 295 13.50 -6.07 -0.63
CA ALA A 295 12.08 -5.84 -0.36
C ALA A 295 11.65 -6.44 0.99
N ILE A 296 12.21 -7.59 1.37
CA ILE A 296 11.98 -8.21 2.68
C ILE A 296 12.59 -7.37 3.80
N VAL A 297 13.85 -6.96 3.67
CA VAL A 297 14.52 -6.15 4.70
C VAL A 297 13.77 -4.84 4.94
N GLU A 298 13.38 -4.16 3.87
CA GLU A 298 12.62 -2.92 3.94
C GLU A 298 11.26 -3.14 4.63
N HIS A 299 10.51 -4.17 4.23
CA HIS A 299 9.21 -4.48 4.83
C HIS A 299 9.30 -4.85 6.30
N MET A 300 10.27 -5.70 6.67
CA MET A 300 10.49 -6.09 8.07
C MET A 300 10.86 -4.87 8.92
N THR A 301 11.80 -4.06 8.46
CA THR A 301 12.25 -2.87 9.17
C THR A 301 11.12 -1.86 9.35
N ALA A 302 10.34 -1.59 8.29
CA ALA A 302 9.19 -0.69 8.33
C ALA A 302 8.08 -1.20 9.27
N SER A 303 7.96 -2.52 9.44
CA SER A 303 6.98 -3.17 10.32
C SER A 303 7.48 -3.39 11.74
N GLY A 304 8.67 -2.89 12.09
CA GLY A 304 9.28 -3.07 13.41
C GLY A 304 9.71 -4.51 13.71
N ILE A 305 9.98 -5.30 12.67
CA ILE A 305 10.51 -6.66 12.74
C ILE A 305 12.02 -6.58 12.50
N THR A 306 12.81 -7.19 13.38
CA THR A 306 14.26 -7.30 13.18
C THR A 306 14.56 -8.48 12.26
N PRO A 307 15.04 -8.25 11.02
CA PRO A 307 15.39 -9.34 10.11
C PRO A 307 16.58 -10.11 10.67
N THR A 308 16.55 -11.45 10.61
CA THR A 308 17.64 -12.30 11.11
C THR A 308 18.27 -13.14 9.99
N ALA A 309 17.48 -13.68 9.07
CA ALA A 309 17.99 -14.48 7.96
C ALA A 309 17.11 -14.37 6.71
N ILE A 310 17.72 -14.45 5.52
CA ILE A 310 17.05 -14.46 4.23
C ILE A 310 17.62 -15.57 3.35
N ALA A 311 16.75 -16.37 2.77
CA ALA A 311 17.08 -17.40 1.78
C ALA A 311 16.48 -17.06 0.42
N ALA A 312 17.24 -17.33 -0.64
CA ALA A 312 16.75 -17.23 -2.01
C ALA A 312 17.09 -18.50 -2.80
N ALA A 313 16.17 -18.93 -3.66
CA ALA A 313 16.38 -20.06 -4.56
C ALA A 313 17.20 -19.69 -5.79
N THR A 314 17.31 -18.39 -6.10
CA THR A 314 18.14 -17.85 -7.18
C THR A 314 19.40 -17.19 -6.65
N PRO A 315 20.50 -17.14 -7.42
CA PRO A 315 21.71 -16.44 -7.00
C PRO A 315 21.45 -14.97 -6.68
N MET A 316 21.92 -14.52 -5.50
CA MET A 316 21.82 -13.12 -5.08
C MET A 316 22.94 -12.29 -5.73
N GLU A 317 22.64 -11.04 -6.08
CA GLU A 317 23.64 -10.10 -6.58
C GLU A 317 24.63 -9.68 -5.48
N SER A 318 25.87 -9.36 -5.87
CA SER A 318 26.93 -9.00 -4.92
C SER A 318 26.60 -7.75 -4.09
N ALA A 319 25.90 -6.78 -4.69
CA ALA A 319 25.40 -5.59 -4.01
C ALA A 319 24.36 -5.95 -2.93
N THR A 320 23.45 -6.88 -3.22
CA THR A 320 22.46 -7.39 -2.27
C THR A 320 23.12 -8.12 -1.10
N LEU A 321 24.08 -9.01 -1.38
CA LEU A 321 24.83 -9.71 -0.33
C LEU A 321 25.61 -8.74 0.57
N SER A 322 26.16 -7.68 -0.01
CA SER A 322 26.89 -6.66 0.75
C SER A 322 25.95 -5.86 1.67
N ALA A 323 24.75 -5.51 1.18
CA ALA A 323 23.73 -4.84 1.97
C ALA A 323 23.20 -5.71 3.12
N LEU A 324 22.98 -7.00 2.88
CA LEU A 324 22.53 -7.94 3.92
C LEU A 324 23.59 -8.12 5.02
N ARG A 325 24.87 -8.24 4.64
CA ARG A 325 25.97 -8.31 5.62
C ARG A 325 26.12 -7.04 6.44
N ALA A 326 25.94 -5.87 5.83
CA ALA A 326 26.00 -4.59 6.53
C ALA A 326 24.85 -4.41 7.56
N ALA A 327 23.75 -5.15 7.39
CA ALA A 327 22.63 -5.18 8.31
C ALA A 327 22.66 -6.36 9.30
N ASP A 328 23.79 -7.09 9.38
CA ASP A 328 23.95 -8.31 10.19
C ASP A 328 22.92 -9.43 9.90
N ILE A 329 22.46 -9.52 8.64
CA ILE A 329 21.48 -10.52 8.20
C ILE A 329 22.19 -11.72 7.56
N VAL A 330 21.83 -12.92 7.99
CA VAL A 330 22.36 -14.16 7.41
C VAL A 330 21.74 -14.41 6.03
N ALA A 331 22.56 -14.39 4.98
CA ALA A 331 22.13 -14.66 3.61
C ALA A 331 22.41 -16.12 3.20
N VAL A 332 21.37 -16.85 2.81
CA VAL A 332 21.42 -18.25 2.38
C VAL A 332 21.13 -18.32 0.88
N GLY A 333 22.18 -18.48 0.08
CA GLY A 333 22.07 -18.61 -1.38
C GLY A 333 21.89 -20.06 -1.86
N PRO A 334 21.55 -20.28 -3.14
CA PRO A 334 21.43 -21.61 -3.70
C PRO A 334 22.75 -22.39 -3.57
N GLY A 335 22.70 -23.58 -2.98
CA GLY A 335 23.86 -24.45 -2.79
C GLY A 335 24.79 -24.10 -1.61
N SER A 336 24.47 -23.08 -0.80
CA SER A 336 25.24 -22.78 0.42
C SER A 336 25.08 -23.88 1.48
N ARG A 337 26.19 -24.38 2.05
CA ARG A 337 26.16 -25.28 3.23
C ARG A 337 25.92 -24.44 4.49
N PRO A 338 25.12 -24.93 5.46
CA PRO A 338 24.94 -24.27 6.74
C PRO A 338 26.25 -24.16 7.52
#